data_AF-A0AAD5YST6-F1
#
_entry.id   AF-A0AAD5YST6-F1
#
_cell.length_a   1.000
_cell.length_b   1.000
_cell.length_c   1.000
_cell.angle_alpha   90.00
_cell.angle_beta   90.00
_cell.angle_gamma   90.00
#
_symmetry.space_group_name_H-M   'P 1'
#
loop_
_entity.id
_entity.type
_entity.pdbx_description
1 polymer ?
#
loop_
_entity_poly.entity_id
_entity_poly.type
_entity_poly.pdbx_seq_one_letter_code
_entity_poly.pdbx_strand_id
1 'polypeptide(L)'
;MERSPWTFDAILAVAGKIRSGNGPLSPTFYKCLEEAQGIARSSLFGPVVRKEAVQGMLLLAAWSTNGWLPSGHAMRMALDLGLHRALEKLAEDNGKKRSEEEERNLIVSARIWCCLYWFDHQMSLGTGRPIVLRDENSIRHSRILLNHPMASPTDVRLIALVDLIAQKTQIYETLVPLNGQVNHNTLSFIRRAFVALDNWWSEHDELHRRTMDQDSLLRKILAGELHYAKLWVVCVALRGVAWDKMPFEQRELAFQAKDAASNCLAIFLNSSEYRAALRYAVHDSLVTAAFSGLFLLKMANLFPTELDLGAITAQVEQLAQLLSDVAAERYALTLRIMLANLRRKVGMGNAASLPTPTMPPPAFAENMIVSPTFADPAMPPPFTMEELGFVWPADRGVVSPAAIPVWLQEQSLTDLGLPVNGSDGIFLQMGGPNGWMGDFPVMPEAW
;
A
#
# COMPACT_ATOMS: atom_id res chain seq x y z
N MET A 1 -25.89 -23.62 13.41
CA MET A 1 -25.45 -23.34 12.01
C MET A 1 -23.95 -23.53 11.94
N GLU A 2 -23.46 -24.37 11.03
CA GLU A 2 -22.03 -24.50 10.76
C GLU A 2 -21.50 -23.23 10.07
N ARG A 3 -20.41 -22.65 10.56
CA ARG A 3 -19.80 -21.43 9.98
C ARG A 3 -19.08 -21.79 8.66
N SER A 4 -18.86 -20.80 7.79
CA SER A 4 -18.17 -21.03 6.51
C SER A 4 -16.69 -21.35 6.76
N PRO A 5 -16.12 -22.43 6.18
CA PRO A 5 -14.69 -22.72 6.28
C PRO A 5 -13.85 -21.62 5.59
N TRP A 6 -14.37 -21.00 4.52
CA TRP A 6 -13.62 -20.03 3.71
C TRP A 6 -13.00 -18.89 4.50
N THR A 7 -13.78 -18.19 5.33
CA THR A 7 -13.24 -17.07 6.13
C THR A 7 -12.23 -17.56 7.15
N PHE A 8 -12.47 -18.72 7.74
CA PHE A 8 -11.57 -19.32 8.73
C PHE A 8 -10.23 -19.69 8.08
N ASP A 9 -10.26 -20.35 6.93
CA ASP A 9 -9.08 -20.74 6.17
C ASP A 9 -8.30 -19.51 5.68
N ALA A 10 -9.00 -18.46 5.23
CA ALA A 10 -8.36 -17.19 4.88
C ALA A 10 -7.63 -16.55 6.08
N ILE A 11 -8.26 -16.54 7.26
CA ILE A 11 -7.62 -16.04 8.50
C ILE A 11 -6.39 -16.89 8.85
N LEU A 12 -6.49 -18.21 8.77
CA LEU A 12 -5.38 -19.11 9.08
C LEU A 12 -4.23 -18.98 8.07
N ALA A 13 -4.53 -18.79 6.79
CA ALA A 13 -3.52 -18.53 5.76
C ALA A 13 -2.76 -17.22 6.05
N VAL A 14 -3.48 -16.13 6.34
CA VAL A 14 -2.88 -14.84 6.72
C VAL A 14 -2.04 -14.99 7.99
N ALA A 15 -2.58 -15.61 9.04
CA ALA A 15 -1.88 -15.83 10.30
C ALA A 15 -0.63 -16.71 10.12
N GLY A 16 -0.72 -17.76 9.31
CA GLY A 16 0.39 -18.65 8.97
C GLY A 16 1.52 -17.91 8.26
N LYS A 17 1.20 -16.97 7.36
CA LYS A 17 2.17 -16.11 6.68
C LYS A 17 2.91 -15.23 7.67
N ILE A 18 2.15 -14.50 8.49
CA ILE A 18 2.68 -13.56 9.49
C ILE A 18 3.53 -14.29 10.54
N ARG A 19 3.13 -15.52 10.93
CA ARG A 19 3.90 -16.36 11.85
C ARG A 19 5.22 -16.82 11.25
N SER A 20 5.27 -17.10 9.95
CA SER A 20 6.48 -17.60 9.29
C SER A 20 7.53 -16.49 9.13
N GLY A 21 7.10 -15.23 8.99
CA GLY A 21 8.01 -14.10 8.81
C GLY A 21 8.88 -14.30 7.56
N ASN A 22 10.20 -14.13 7.71
CA ASN A 22 11.19 -14.42 6.66
C ASN A 22 11.53 -15.92 6.53
N GLY A 23 10.98 -16.78 7.39
CA GLY A 23 11.18 -18.22 7.36
C GLY A 23 10.29 -18.93 6.33
N PRO A 24 10.53 -20.25 6.11
CA PRO A 24 9.72 -21.05 5.22
C PRO A 24 8.27 -21.12 5.70
N LEU A 25 7.33 -21.12 4.75
CA LEU A 25 5.91 -21.19 5.03
C LEU A 25 5.50 -22.59 5.49
N SER A 26 4.62 -22.65 6.49
CA SER A 26 4.21 -23.92 7.09
C SER A 26 3.25 -24.74 6.21
N PRO A 27 3.18 -26.07 6.35
CA PRO A 27 2.19 -26.89 5.65
C PRO A 27 0.74 -26.43 5.91
N THR A 28 0.45 -25.98 7.13
CA THR A 28 -0.86 -25.41 7.50
C THR A 28 -1.19 -24.18 6.68
N PHE A 29 -0.22 -23.28 6.48
CA PHE A 29 -0.40 -22.11 5.62
C PHE A 29 -0.83 -22.54 4.20
N TYR A 30 -0.11 -23.51 3.61
CA TYR A 30 -0.37 -23.93 2.22
C TYR A 30 -1.75 -24.59 2.10
N LYS A 31 -2.10 -25.41 3.09
CA LYS A 31 -3.40 -26.09 3.11
C LYS A 31 -4.57 -25.12 3.23
N CYS A 32 -4.53 -24.21 4.22
CA CYS A 32 -5.59 -23.22 4.42
C CYS A 32 -5.73 -22.29 3.21
N LEU A 33 -4.60 -21.90 2.61
CA LEU A 33 -4.63 -21.11 1.39
C LEU A 33 -5.30 -21.87 0.24
N GLU A 34 -4.84 -23.09 -0.03
CA GLU A 34 -5.33 -23.92 -1.14
C GLU A 34 -6.84 -24.07 -1.04
N GLU A 35 -7.35 -24.36 0.16
CA GLU A 35 -8.78 -24.47 0.43
C GLU A 35 -9.51 -23.14 0.24
N ALA A 36 -9.00 -22.03 0.80
CA ALA A 36 -9.60 -20.71 0.66
C ALA A 36 -9.65 -20.24 -0.81
N GLN A 37 -8.57 -20.43 -1.58
CA GLN A 37 -8.54 -20.13 -3.02
C GLN A 37 -9.35 -21.13 -3.84
N GLY A 38 -9.47 -22.38 -3.39
CA GLY A 38 -10.38 -23.38 -3.96
C GLY A 38 -11.82 -22.89 -3.89
N ILE A 39 -12.29 -22.50 -2.70
CA ILE A 39 -13.65 -21.99 -2.50
C ILE A 39 -13.87 -20.69 -3.29
N ALA A 40 -12.88 -19.79 -3.31
CA ALA A 40 -12.89 -18.56 -4.12
C ALA A 40 -13.09 -18.82 -5.61
N ARG A 41 -12.48 -19.87 -6.16
CA ARG A 41 -12.68 -20.27 -7.57
C ARG A 41 -14.07 -20.86 -7.77
N SER A 42 -14.52 -21.71 -6.85
CA SER A 42 -15.85 -22.33 -6.92
C SER A 42 -17.00 -21.34 -6.77
N SER A 43 -16.80 -20.18 -6.11
CA SER A 43 -17.84 -19.16 -5.96
C SER A 43 -18.16 -18.39 -7.24
N LEU A 44 -17.34 -18.49 -8.30
CA LEU A 44 -17.55 -17.77 -9.56
C LEU A 44 -18.90 -18.07 -10.24
N PHE A 45 -19.40 -19.30 -10.12
CA PHE A 45 -20.66 -19.73 -10.72
C PHE A 45 -21.68 -20.21 -9.68
N GLY A 46 -21.33 -20.11 -8.39
CA GLY A 46 -22.16 -20.56 -7.27
C GLY A 46 -22.87 -19.39 -6.59
N PRO A 47 -24.05 -19.62 -5.98
CA PRO A 47 -24.73 -18.58 -5.23
C PRO A 47 -23.93 -18.21 -3.97
N VAL A 48 -23.81 -16.91 -3.70
CA VAL A 48 -23.24 -16.43 -2.44
C VAL A 48 -24.37 -16.16 -1.46
N VAL A 49 -24.40 -16.91 -0.37
CA VAL A 49 -25.54 -16.89 0.57
C VAL A 49 -25.20 -16.32 1.95
N ARG A 50 -23.94 -15.95 2.20
CA ARG A 50 -23.46 -15.51 3.53
C ARG A 50 -22.45 -14.38 3.44
N LYS A 51 -22.55 -13.45 4.40
CA LYS A 51 -21.64 -12.30 4.56
C LYS A 51 -20.20 -12.74 4.83
N GLU A 52 -20.03 -13.86 5.54
CA GLU A 52 -18.73 -14.45 5.83
C GLU A 52 -17.94 -14.79 4.55
N ALA A 53 -18.61 -15.26 3.49
CA ALA A 53 -17.95 -15.54 2.22
C ALA A 53 -17.33 -14.27 1.61
N VAL A 54 -18.05 -13.14 1.68
CA VAL A 54 -17.56 -11.83 1.25
C VAL A 54 -16.33 -11.41 2.06
N GLN A 55 -16.38 -11.59 3.39
CA GLN A 55 -15.25 -11.29 4.28
C GLN A 55 -14.03 -12.16 3.97
N GLY A 56 -14.23 -13.45 3.71
CA GLY A 56 -13.17 -14.39 3.34
C GLY A 56 -12.48 -13.97 2.04
N MET A 57 -13.25 -13.61 1.00
CA MET A 57 -12.70 -13.12 -0.25
C MET A 57 -11.93 -11.80 -0.07
N LEU A 58 -12.47 -10.86 0.73
CA LEU A 58 -11.79 -9.59 1.02
C LEU A 58 -10.46 -9.80 1.75
N LEU A 59 -10.38 -10.73 2.70
CA LEU A 59 -9.12 -11.07 3.38
C LEU A 59 -8.07 -11.62 2.40
N LEU A 60 -8.46 -12.49 1.47
CA LEU A 60 -7.57 -12.98 0.41
C LEU A 60 -7.09 -11.84 -0.49
N ALA A 61 -7.97 -10.88 -0.81
CA ALA A 61 -7.61 -9.71 -1.60
C ALA A 61 -6.61 -8.80 -0.89
N ALA A 62 -6.85 -8.47 0.39
CA ALA A 62 -6.10 -7.47 1.14
C ALA A 62 -4.65 -7.86 1.47
N TRP A 63 -4.35 -9.16 1.54
CA TRP A 63 -3.00 -9.70 1.76
C TRP A 63 -2.33 -10.27 0.50
N SER A 64 -2.96 -10.13 -0.66
CA SER A 64 -2.40 -10.51 -1.96
C SER A 64 -1.71 -9.32 -2.62
N THR A 65 -0.60 -9.58 -3.32
CA THR A 65 0.06 -8.62 -4.20
C THR A 65 -0.68 -8.46 -5.53
N ASN A 66 -1.73 -9.27 -5.78
CA ASN A 66 -2.62 -9.16 -6.93
C ASN A 66 -4.10 -9.15 -6.48
N GLY A 67 -4.40 -8.28 -5.52
CA GLY A 67 -5.70 -8.20 -4.87
C GLY A 67 -6.85 -7.60 -5.71
N TRP A 68 -6.57 -7.01 -6.88
CA TRP A 68 -7.61 -6.27 -7.65
C TRP A 68 -8.75 -7.16 -8.15
N LEU A 69 -8.44 -8.31 -8.77
CA LEU A 69 -9.48 -9.25 -9.23
C LEU A 69 -10.26 -9.85 -8.04
N PRO A 70 -9.61 -10.39 -6.98
CA PRO A 70 -10.31 -10.83 -5.78
C PRO A 70 -11.17 -9.75 -5.11
N SER A 71 -10.69 -8.50 -5.06
CA SER A 71 -11.46 -7.35 -4.54
C SER A 71 -12.74 -7.13 -5.34
N GLY A 72 -12.61 -7.04 -6.66
CA GLY A 72 -13.76 -6.87 -7.56
C GLY A 72 -14.73 -8.06 -7.51
N HIS A 73 -14.25 -9.27 -7.19
CA HIS A 73 -15.10 -10.42 -6.93
C HIS A 73 -15.85 -10.24 -5.61
N ALA A 74 -15.17 -9.93 -4.50
CA ALA A 74 -15.80 -9.68 -3.20
C ALA A 74 -16.87 -8.58 -3.29
N MET A 75 -16.62 -7.52 -4.05
CA MET A 75 -17.58 -6.46 -4.33
C MET A 75 -18.85 -6.98 -5.01
N ARG A 76 -18.72 -7.81 -6.05
CA ARG A 76 -19.87 -8.41 -6.75
C ARG A 76 -20.66 -9.35 -5.84
N MET A 77 -19.99 -10.13 -5.00
CA MET A 77 -20.65 -10.95 -3.98
C MET A 77 -21.47 -10.10 -2.99
N ALA A 78 -20.93 -8.95 -2.56
CA ALA A 78 -21.63 -8.03 -1.66
C ALA A 78 -22.85 -7.37 -2.32
N LEU A 79 -22.76 -7.07 -3.62
CA LEU A 79 -23.89 -6.57 -4.41
C LEU A 79 -25.01 -7.61 -4.52
N ASP A 80 -24.66 -8.86 -4.81
CA ASP A 80 -25.60 -9.99 -4.89
C ASP A 80 -26.35 -10.22 -3.57
N LEU A 81 -25.64 -10.12 -2.44
CA LEU A 81 -26.23 -10.14 -1.10
C LEU A 81 -26.99 -8.87 -0.70
N GLY A 82 -27.01 -7.84 -1.54
CA GLY A 82 -27.70 -6.57 -1.25
C GLY A 82 -27.07 -5.73 -0.14
N LEU A 83 -25.78 -5.90 0.17
CA LEU A 83 -25.12 -5.20 1.28
C LEU A 83 -25.05 -3.69 1.05
N HIS A 84 -24.98 -3.25 -0.21
CA HIS A 84 -25.01 -1.84 -0.62
C HIS A 84 -26.24 -1.06 -0.15
N ARG A 85 -27.35 -1.75 0.12
CA ARG A 85 -28.62 -1.13 0.59
C ARG A 85 -28.66 -0.95 2.10
N ALA A 86 -27.64 -1.44 2.83
CA ALA A 86 -27.68 -1.47 4.29
C ALA A 86 -27.70 -0.06 4.91
N LEU A 87 -26.92 0.87 4.36
CA LEU A 87 -26.85 2.24 4.86
C LEU A 87 -28.15 3.01 4.64
N GLU A 88 -28.77 2.85 3.48
CA GLU A 88 -30.10 3.41 3.19
C GLU A 88 -31.14 2.85 4.15
N LYS A 89 -31.18 1.53 4.32
CA LYS A 89 -32.09 0.88 5.28
C LYS A 89 -31.88 1.34 6.72
N LEU A 90 -30.65 1.65 7.13
CA LEU A 90 -30.37 2.19 8.47
C LEU A 90 -30.85 3.64 8.61
N ALA A 91 -30.81 4.42 7.53
CA ALA A 91 -31.27 5.80 7.50
C ALA A 91 -32.80 5.94 7.49
N GLU A 92 -33.50 4.95 6.94
CA GLU A 92 -34.96 4.91 6.93
C GLU A 92 -35.53 4.76 8.36
N ASP A 93 -36.32 5.76 8.78
CA ASP A 93 -37.23 5.65 9.91
C ASP A 93 -38.61 5.19 9.42
N ASN A 94 -38.82 3.87 9.43
CA ASN A 94 -40.07 3.26 8.96
C ASN A 94 -41.13 3.15 10.07
N GLY A 95 -40.94 3.79 11.23
CA GLY A 95 -41.85 3.70 12.39
C GLY A 95 -41.98 2.31 13.01
N LYS A 96 -41.36 1.29 12.42
CA LYS A 96 -41.27 -0.09 12.93
C LYS A 96 -39.93 -0.25 13.64
N LYS A 97 -39.98 -0.63 14.91
CA LYS A 97 -38.79 -0.98 15.67
C LYS A 97 -38.21 -2.28 15.13
N ARG A 98 -37.01 -2.23 14.54
CA ARG A 98 -36.25 -3.42 14.14
C ARG A 98 -35.88 -4.23 15.38
N SER A 99 -35.84 -5.55 15.24
CA SER A 99 -35.24 -6.40 16.26
C SER A 99 -33.74 -6.12 16.38
N GLU A 100 -33.16 -6.45 17.53
CA GLU A 100 -31.70 -6.29 17.72
C GLU A 100 -30.89 -7.12 16.70
N GLU A 101 -31.41 -8.27 16.28
CA GLU A 101 -30.78 -9.12 15.28
C GLU A 101 -30.81 -8.50 13.88
N GLU A 102 -31.94 -7.91 13.47
CA GLU A 102 -32.05 -7.18 12.20
C GLU A 102 -31.13 -5.95 12.17
N GLU A 103 -31.10 -5.19 13.26
CA GLU A 103 -30.23 -4.01 13.41
C GLU A 103 -28.76 -4.41 13.32
N ARG A 104 -28.36 -5.43 14.09
CA ARG A 104 -27.00 -6.01 14.03
C ARG A 104 -26.65 -6.46 12.63
N ASN A 105 -27.58 -7.11 11.94
CA ASN A 105 -27.37 -7.58 10.58
C ASN A 105 -27.12 -6.42 9.61
N LEU A 106 -27.87 -5.32 9.71
CA LEU A 106 -27.67 -4.13 8.88
C LEU A 106 -26.33 -3.45 9.16
N ILE A 107 -25.95 -3.30 10.43
CA ILE A 107 -24.66 -2.71 10.80
C ILE A 107 -23.48 -3.53 10.26
N VAL A 108 -23.53 -4.86 10.37
CA VAL A 108 -22.50 -5.74 9.79
C VAL A 108 -22.46 -5.58 8.26
N SER A 109 -23.61 -5.53 7.59
CA SER A 109 -23.67 -5.31 6.15
C SER A 109 -23.07 -3.97 5.73
N ALA A 110 -23.41 -2.89 6.45
CA ALA A 110 -22.92 -1.55 6.20
C ALA A 110 -21.39 -1.45 6.37
N ARG A 111 -20.84 -2.08 7.42
CA ARG A 111 -19.39 -2.14 7.65
C ARG A 111 -18.66 -2.88 6.54
N ILE A 112 -19.18 -4.04 6.11
CA ILE A 112 -18.60 -4.80 5.00
C ILE A 112 -18.65 -3.96 3.71
N TRP A 113 -19.78 -3.32 3.43
CA TRP A 113 -19.95 -2.48 2.24
C TRP A 113 -18.98 -1.30 2.23
N CYS A 114 -18.89 -0.53 3.31
CA CYS A 114 -17.95 0.59 3.43
C CYS A 114 -16.50 0.14 3.26
N CYS A 115 -16.14 -1.00 3.85
CA CYS A 115 -14.78 -1.55 3.75
C CYS A 115 -14.44 -1.94 2.31
N LEU A 116 -15.36 -2.60 1.62
CA LEU A 116 -15.20 -2.95 0.20
C LEU A 116 -15.13 -1.71 -0.70
N TYR A 117 -16.01 -0.73 -0.48
CA TYR A 117 -16.01 0.53 -1.23
C TYR A 117 -14.64 1.21 -1.12
N TRP A 118 -14.14 1.40 0.10
CA TRP A 118 -12.82 1.96 0.33
C TRP A 118 -11.70 1.14 -0.32
N PHE A 119 -11.68 -0.18 -0.07
CA PHE A 119 -10.60 -1.04 -0.51
C PHE A 119 -10.52 -1.14 -2.04
N ASP A 120 -11.64 -1.27 -2.73
CA ASP A 120 -11.69 -1.36 -4.21
C ASP A 120 -11.15 -0.08 -4.86
N HIS A 121 -11.55 1.09 -4.36
CA HIS A 121 -11.06 2.38 -4.86
C HIS A 121 -9.58 2.58 -4.57
N GLN A 122 -9.13 2.27 -3.33
CA GLN A 122 -7.72 2.35 -2.96
C GLN A 122 -6.87 1.46 -3.86
N MET A 123 -7.32 0.23 -4.13
CA MET A 123 -6.64 -0.68 -5.04
C MET A 123 -6.59 -0.14 -6.48
N SER A 124 -7.70 0.38 -7.01
CA SER A 124 -7.73 0.96 -8.36
C SER A 124 -6.79 2.15 -8.49
N LEU A 125 -6.82 3.10 -7.54
CA LEU A 125 -5.91 4.25 -7.53
C LEU A 125 -4.43 3.84 -7.36
N GLY A 126 -4.17 2.84 -6.51
CA GLY A 126 -2.82 2.33 -6.23
C GLY A 126 -2.20 1.49 -7.35
N THR A 127 -3.03 0.94 -8.25
CA THR A 127 -2.59 0.09 -9.38
C THR A 127 -2.85 0.69 -10.75
N GLY A 128 -3.29 1.96 -10.81
CA GLY A 128 -3.63 2.65 -12.05
C GLY A 128 -4.82 2.04 -12.81
N ARG A 129 -5.58 1.13 -12.16
CA ARG A 129 -6.73 0.46 -12.77
C ARG A 129 -7.98 1.32 -12.68
N PRO A 130 -8.96 1.13 -13.59
CA PRO A 130 -10.20 1.89 -13.54
C PRO A 130 -10.96 1.68 -12.23
N ILE A 131 -11.54 2.76 -11.70
CA ILE A 131 -12.57 2.67 -10.64
C ILE A 131 -13.87 2.23 -11.29
N VAL A 132 -14.35 1.05 -10.91
CA VAL A 132 -15.55 0.42 -11.48
C VAL A 132 -16.81 0.85 -10.75
N LEU A 133 -16.77 0.91 -9.41
CA LEU A 133 -17.92 1.32 -8.60
C LEU A 133 -17.95 2.84 -8.46
N ARG A 134 -18.85 3.51 -9.20
CA ARG A 134 -18.99 4.98 -9.17
C ARG A 134 -20.25 5.48 -8.44
N ASP A 135 -21.02 4.57 -7.83
CA ASP A 135 -22.23 4.95 -7.12
C ASP A 135 -21.93 5.46 -5.71
N GLU A 136 -21.68 6.77 -5.60
CA GLU A 136 -21.47 7.45 -4.32
C GLU A 136 -22.72 7.45 -3.42
N ASN A 137 -23.92 7.26 -3.98
CA ASN A 137 -25.13 7.22 -3.16
C ASN A 137 -25.13 6.02 -2.20
N SER A 138 -24.48 4.91 -2.61
CA SER A 138 -24.36 3.70 -1.81
C SER A 138 -23.60 3.90 -0.48
N ILE A 139 -22.83 4.98 -0.34
CA ILE A 139 -22.10 5.34 0.88
C ILE A 139 -22.59 6.63 1.54
N ARG A 140 -23.61 7.30 0.99
CA ARG A 140 -24.10 8.62 1.45
C ARG A 140 -24.44 8.66 2.94
N HIS A 141 -24.96 7.56 3.49
CA HIS A 141 -25.38 7.47 4.89
C HIS A 141 -24.33 6.79 5.80
N SER A 142 -23.09 6.63 5.34
CA SER A 142 -22.02 5.92 6.06
C SER A 142 -21.82 6.45 7.49
N ARG A 143 -21.90 7.78 7.67
CA ARG A 143 -21.71 8.45 8.96
C ARG A 143 -22.73 8.09 10.04
N ILE A 144 -23.85 7.42 9.70
CA ILE A 144 -24.78 6.85 10.70
C ILE A 144 -24.05 5.88 11.65
N LEU A 145 -23.04 5.16 11.14
CA LEU A 145 -22.24 4.22 11.94
C LEU A 145 -21.53 4.90 13.13
N LEU A 146 -21.22 6.20 13.05
CA LEU A 146 -20.49 6.92 14.10
C LEU A 146 -21.32 7.16 15.37
N ASN A 147 -22.64 7.24 15.24
CA ASN A 147 -23.55 7.55 16.35
C ASN A 147 -24.47 6.37 16.70
N HIS A 148 -24.32 5.24 16.02
CA HIS A 148 -25.16 4.08 16.23
C HIS A 148 -24.87 3.41 17.60
N PRO A 149 -25.86 2.86 18.33
CA PRO A 149 -25.62 2.17 19.61
C PRO A 149 -24.61 1.02 19.57
N MET A 150 -24.39 0.44 18.39
CA MET A 150 -23.41 -0.63 18.16
C MET A 150 -22.09 -0.14 17.56
N ALA A 151 -21.84 1.18 17.56
CA ALA A 151 -20.61 1.79 17.05
C ALA A 151 -19.37 1.29 17.81
N SER A 152 -18.24 1.22 17.12
CA SER A 152 -16.93 0.93 17.70
C SER A 152 -15.88 1.96 17.26
N PRO A 153 -14.74 2.09 17.95
CA PRO A 153 -13.67 2.99 17.53
C PRO A 153 -13.16 2.73 16.11
N THR A 154 -13.25 1.48 15.62
CA THR A 154 -12.88 1.14 14.24
C THR A 154 -13.83 1.71 13.19
N ASP A 155 -15.08 2.05 13.56
CA ASP A 155 -16.01 2.72 12.65
C ASP A 155 -15.52 4.14 12.34
N VAL A 156 -14.91 4.85 13.30
CA VAL A 156 -14.33 6.17 13.06
C VAL A 156 -13.25 6.09 11.99
N ARG A 157 -12.31 5.14 12.12
CA ARG A 157 -11.31 4.87 11.07
C ARG A 157 -11.95 4.50 9.74
N LEU A 158 -12.93 3.61 9.73
CA LEU A 158 -13.59 3.16 8.50
C LEU A 158 -14.23 4.32 7.74
N ILE A 159 -14.97 5.17 8.45
CA ILE A 159 -15.61 6.35 7.86
C ILE A 159 -14.58 7.37 7.40
N ALA A 160 -13.52 7.60 8.17
CA ALA A 160 -12.42 8.46 7.74
C ALA A 160 -11.80 7.99 6.42
N LEU A 161 -11.60 6.68 6.26
CA LEU A 161 -11.06 6.09 5.04
C LEU A 161 -12.03 6.19 3.84
N VAL A 162 -13.34 6.04 4.07
CA VAL A 162 -14.37 6.27 3.04
C VAL A 162 -14.40 7.75 2.60
N ASP A 163 -14.37 8.68 3.54
CA ASP A 163 -14.37 10.12 3.25
C ASP A 163 -13.07 10.52 2.50
N LEU A 164 -11.92 9.96 2.90
CA LEU A 164 -10.64 10.20 2.23
C LEU A 164 -10.63 9.69 0.78
N ILE A 165 -11.14 8.48 0.55
CA ILE A 165 -11.07 7.86 -0.78
C ILE A 165 -11.99 8.56 -1.77
N ALA A 166 -13.13 9.10 -1.31
CA ALA A 166 -13.99 9.95 -2.13
C ALA A 166 -13.24 11.23 -2.57
N GLN A 167 -12.54 11.90 -1.65
CA GLN A 167 -11.70 13.06 -2.00
C GLN A 167 -10.56 12.68 -2.96
N LYS A 168 -9.84 11.59 -2.70
CA LYS A 168 -8.78 11.09 -3.61
C LYS A 168 -9.33 10.79 -5.00
N THR A 169 -10.52 10.22 -5.10
CA THR A 169 -11.17 9.92 -6.39
C THR A 169 -11.44 11.21 -7.16
N GLN A 170 -12.04 12.22 -6.53
CA GLN A 170 -12.27 13.53 -7.17
C GLN A 170 -10.96 14.21 -7.60
N ILE A 171 -9.93 14.15 -6.75
CA ILE A 171 -8.59 14.69 -7.05
C ILE A 171 -7.99 13.97 -8.27
N TYR A 172 -8.08 12.63 -8.31
CA TYR A 172 -7.58 11.82 -9.42
C TYR A 172 -8.27 12.20 -10.74
N GLU A 173 -9.60 12.21 -10.76
CA GLU A 173 -10.38 12.53 -11.96
C GLU A 173 -10.13 13.96 -12.47
N THR A 174 -9.80 14.89 -11.58
CA THR A 174 -9.45 16.26 -11.94
C THR A 174 -8.03 16.37 -12.51
N LEU A 175 -7.05 15.70 -11.89
CA LEU A 175 -5.64 15.89 -12.21
C LEU A 175 -5.14 15.00 -13.35
N VAL A 176 -5.63 13.76 -13.46
CA VAL A 176 -5.14 12.81 -14.47
C VAL A 176 -5.31 13.30 -15.91
N PRO A 177 -6.45 13.90 -16.30
CA PRO A 177 -6.62 14.42 -17.67
C PRO A 177 -5.63 15.54 -18.03
N LEU A 178 -5.00 16.17 -17.04
CA LEU A 178 -4.06 17.26 -17.26
C LEU A 178 -2.69 16.76 -17.73
N ASN A 179 -2.36 15.48 -17.53
CA ASN A 179 -1.13 14.85 -18.01
C ASN A 179 0.15 15.69 -17.75
N GLY A 180 0.31 16.15 -16.50
CA GLY A 180 1.49 16.94 -16.08
C GLY A 180 1.44 18.42 -16.47
N GLN A 181 0.41 18.88 -17.18
CA GLN A 181 0.24 20.29 -17.52
C GLN A 181 -0.24 21.09 -16.30
N VAL A 182 0.72 21.58 -15.52
CA VAL A 182 0.46 22.39 -14.34
C VAL A 182 0.46 23.87 -14.71
N ASN A 183 -0.71 24.49 -14.64
CA ASN A 183 -0.88 25.94 -14.75
C ASN A 183 -1.33 26.54 -13.40
N HIS A 184 -1.54 27.85 -13.35
CA HIS A 184 -1.99 28.55 -12.14
C HIS A 184 -3.29 27.96 -11.54
N ASN A 185 -4.23 27.52 -12.37
CA ASN A 185 -5.48 26.91 -11.90
C ASN A 185 -5.23 25.52 -11.28
N THR A 186 -4.35 24.73 -11.88
CA THR A 186 -3.91 23.43 -11.33
C THR A 186 -3.25 23.61 -9.97
N LEU A 187 -2.36 24.60 -9.82
CA LEU A 187 -1.72 24.92 -8.53
C LEU A 187 -2.74 25.35 -7.47
N SER A 188 -3.69 26.20 -7.84
CA SER A 188 -4.79 26.62 -6.96
C SER A 188 -5.68 25.45 -6.54
N PHE A 189 -5.94 24.51 -7.44
CA PHE A 189 -6.64 23.26 -7.11
C PHE A 189 -5.85 22.42 -6.10
N ILE A 190 -4.56 22.18 -6.33
CA ILE A 190 -3.70 21.39 -5.43
C ILE A 190 -3.65 22.00 -4.03
N ARG A 191 -3.52 23.33 -3.92
CA ARG A 191 -3.56 24.02 -2.63
C ARG A 191 -4.89 23.81 -1.90
N ARG A 192 -6.02 23.90 -2.61
CA ARG A 192 -7.35 23.61 -2.03
C ARG A 192 -7.49 22.16 -1.62
N ALA A 193 -6.96 21.22 -2.42
CA ALA A 193 -6.94 19.81 -2.07
C ALA A 193 -6.14 19.56 -0.79
N PHE A 194 -4.99 20.21 -0.61
CA PHE A 194 -4.21 20.10 0.64
C PHE A 194 -4.97 20.60 1.85
N VAL A 195 -5.64 21.76 1.74
CA VAL A 195 -6.49 22.28 2.82
C VAL A 195 -7.65 21.32 3.14
N ALA A 196 -8.26 20.72 2.12
CA ALA A 196 -9.33 19.74 2.32
C ALA A 196 -8.82 18.47 3.04
N LEU A 197 -7.62 18.00 2.70
CA LEU A 197 -6.97 16.87 3.38
C LEU A 197 -6.63 17.21 4.84
N ASP A 198 -6.13 18.41 5.12
CA ASP A 198 -5.86 18.86 6.50
C ASP A 198 -7.14 18.96 7.33
N ASN A 199 -8.22 19.47 6.74
CA ASN A 199 -9.53 19.53 7.38
C ASN A 199 -10.08 18.12 7.67
N TRP A 200 -9.96 17.21 6.69
CA TRP A 200 -10.32 15.79 6.85
C TRP A 200 -9.59 15.19 8.05
N TRP A 201 -8.27 15.34 8.12
CA TRP A 201 -7.49 14.82 9.23
C TRP A 201 -7.93 15.43 10.56
N SER A 202 -8.08 16.76 10.64
CA SER A 202 -8.48 17.44 11.88
C SER A 202 -9.84 16.97 12.38
N GLU A 203 -10.80 16.76 11.48
CA GLU A 203 -12.14 16.29 11.83
C GLU A 203 -12.10 14.87 12.41
N HIS A 204 -11.44 13.94 11.72
CA HIS A 204 -11.42 12.53 12.14
C HIS A 204 -10.47 12.25 13.30
N ASP A 205 -9.41 13.05 13.47
CA ASP A 205 -8.57 13.03 14.68
C ASP A 205 -9.38 13.45 15.91
N GLU A 206 -10.20 14.50 15.80
CA GLU A 206 -11.07 14.96 16.88
C GLU A 206 -12.10 13.90 17.29
N LEU A 207 -12.64 13.13 16.33
CA LEU A 207 -13.53 12.01 16.64
C LEU A 207 -12.83 10.92 17.47
N HIS A 208 -11.58 10.56 17.11
CA HIS A 208 -10.80 9.58 17.88
C HIS A 208 -10.35 10.11 19.23
N ARG A 209 -10.02 11.40 19.34
CA ARG A 209 -9.55 12.06 20.58
C ARG A 209 -10.53 11.90 21.74
N ARG A 210 -11.82 11.72 21.45
CA ARG A 210 -12.87 11.48 22.45
C ARG A 210 -12.68 10.17 23.24
N THR A 211 -12.01 9.18 22.65
CA THR A 211 -11.89 7.83 23.23
C THR A 211 -10.46 7.27 23.23
N MET A 212 -9.50 7.95 22.60
CA MET A 212 -8.14 7.46 22.42
C MET A 212 -7.08 8.55 22.58
N ASP A 213 -5.93 8.18 23.16
CA ASP A 213 -4.74 9.03 23.28
C ASP A 213 -4.10 9.31 21.91
N GLN A 214 -3.18 10.30 21.86
CA GLN A 214 -2.52 10.73 20.62
C GLN A 214 -1.58 9.68 20.01
N ASP A 215 -1.12 8.71 20.79
CA ASP A 215 -0.20 7.67 20.37
C ASP A 215 -0.90 6.39 19.91
N SER A 216 -2.22 6.30 20.11
CA SER A 216 -3.05 5.22 19.62
C SER A 216 -2.88 4.94 18.12
N LEU A 217 -2.83 3.64 17.78
CA LEU A 217 -2.63 3.14 16.42
C LEU A 217 -3.61 3.77 15.42
N LEU A 218 -4.91 3.87 15.75
CA LEU A 218 -5.92 4.36 14.81
C LEU A 218 -5.67 5.81 14.41
N ARG A 219 -5.20 6.65 15.33
CA ARG A 219 -4.86 8.05 15.05
C ARG A 219 -3.57 8.16 14.22
N LYS A 220 -2.56 7.35 14.53
CA LYS A 220 -1.33 7.28 13.73
C LYS A 220 -1.58 6.79 12.31
N ILE A 221 -2.51 5.85 12.11
CA ILE A 221 -2.96 5.45 10.76
C ILE A 221 -3.52 6.65 10.00
N LEU A 222 -4.44 7.42 10.56
CA LEU A 222 -5.00 8.58 9.86
C LEU A 222 -3.97 9.67 9.57
N ALA A 223 -3.02 9.91 10.48
CA ALA A 223 -1.92 10.83 10.23
C ALA A 223 -1.00 10.32 9.08
N GLY A 224 -0.76 9.01 9.01
CA GLY A 224 -0.01 8.39 7.91
C GLY A 224 -0.70 8.57 6.56
N GLU A 225 -2.01 8.32 6.53
CA GLU A 225 -2.87 8.51 5.34
C GLU A 225 -2.89 9.96 4.86
N LEU A 226 -2.93 10.95 5.77
CA LEU A 226 -2.85 12.37 5.42
C LEU A 226 -1.57 12.68 4.63
N HIS A 227 -0.42 12.32 5.19
CA HIS A 227 0.87 12.62 4.60
C HIS A 227 1.07 11.87 3.29
N TYR A 228 0.64 10.61 3.22
CA TYR A 228 0.68 9.86 1.99
C TYR A 228 -0.25 10.46 0.92
N ALA A 229 -1.46 10.89 1.28
CA ALA A 229 -2.37 11.54 0.34
C ALA A 229 -1.78 12.81 -0.26
N LYS A 230 -1.10 13.64 0.54
CA LYS A 230 -0.40 14.85 0.06
C LYS A 230 0.72 14.53 -0.92
N LEU A 231 1.57 13.55 -0.60
CA LEU A 231 2.57 13.01 -1.52
C LEU A 231 1.92 12.53 -2.82
N TRP A 232 0.89 11.70 -2.70
CA TRP A 232 0.18 11.11 -3.83
C TRP A 232 -0.45 12.16 -4.76
N VAL A 233 -1.08 13.21 -4.21
CA VAL A 233 -1.63 14.33 -5.02
C VAL A 233 -0.57 14.95 -5.92
N VAL A 234 0.63 15.20 -5.39
CA VAL A 234 1.72 15.82 -6.16
C VAL A 234 2.23 14.86 -7.23
N CYS A 235 2.42 13.57 -6.91
CA CYS A 235 2.83 12.58 -7.89
C CYS A 235 1.80 12.38 -9.02
N VAL A 236 0.50 12.53 -8.74
CA VAL A 236 -0.55 12.53 -9.77
C VAL A 236 -0.49 13.81 -10.60
N ALA A 237 -0.37 14.98 -9.95
CA ALA A 237 -0.35 16.28 -10.64
C ALA A 237 0.86 16.44 -11.58
N LEU A 238 2.01 15.91 -11.18
CA LEU A 238 3.28 16.01 -11.90
C LEU A 238 3.60 14.77 -12.75
N ARG A 239 2.61 13.88 -12.95
CA ARG A 239 2.80 12.71 -13.83
C ARG A 239 3.16 13.15 -15.25
N GLY A 240 4.25 12.59 -15.79
CA GLY A 240 4.72 12.86 -17.16
C GLY A 240 5.53 14.15 -17.31
N VAL A 241 5.80 14.87 -16.22
CA VAL A 241 6.67 16.04 -16.22
C VAL A 241 8.15 15.62 -16.27
N ALA A 242 8.99 16.42 -16.93
CA ALA A 242 10.44 16.30 -16.81
C ALA A 242 10.89 16.88 -15.45
N TRP A 243 10.97 16.02 -14.43
CA TRP A 243 11.25 16.44 -13.05
C TRP A 243 12.61 17.14 -12.87
N ASP A 244 13.60 16.79 -13.71
CA ASP A 244 14.92 17.44 -13.76
C ASP A 244 14.87 18.87 -14.32
N LYS A 245 13.75 19.26 -14.94
CA LYS A 245 13.53 20.56 -15.61
C LYS A 245 12.29 21.27 -15.10
N MET A 246 11.88 20.99 -13.86
CA MET A 246 10.71 21.63 -13.25
C MET A 246 10.88 23.14 -13.13
N PRO A 247 9.90 23.94 -13.59
CA PRO A 247 9.76 25.33 -13.19
C PRO A 247 9.61 25.47 -11.68
N PHE A 248 9.83 26.69 -11.17
CA PHE A 248 9.80 27.00 -9.75
C PHE A 248 8.55 26.46 -9.04
N GLU A 249 7.37 26.66 -9.61
CA GLU A 249 6.11 26.26 -8.96
C GLU A 249 5.94 24.75 -8.86
N GLN A 250 6.38 23.99 -9.88
CA GLN A 250 6.34 22.52 -9.83
C GLN A 250 7.37 21.98 -8.84
N ARG A 251 8.54 22.63 -8.78
CA ARG A 251 9.58 22.31 -7.81
C ARG A 251 9.12 22.53 -6.37
N GLU A 252 8.44 23.65 -6.08
CA GLU A 252 7.86 23.90 -4.77
C GLU A 252 6.89 22.78 -4.34
N LEU A 253 6.06 22.29 -5.26
CA LEU A 253 5.19 21.14 -5.00
C LEU A 253 5.98 19.86 -4.71
N ALA A 254 7.05 19.59 -5.47
CA ALA A 254 7.91 18.44 -5.24
C ALA A 254 8.57 18.47 -3.85
N PHE A 255 8.99 19.64 -3.37
CA PHE A 255 9.53 19.81 -2.02
C PHE A 255 8.46 19.63 -0.94
N GLN A 256 7.23 20.11 -1.15
CA GLN A 256 6.11 19.81 -0.25
C GLN A 256 5.80 18.31 -0.19
N ALA A 257 5.86 17.62 -1.33
CA ALA A 257 5.71 16.16 -1.39
C ALA A 257 6.84 15.42 -0.66
N LYS A 258 8.07 15.93 -0.75
CA LYS A 258 9.22 15.41 0.01
C LYS A 258 8.99 15.53 1.51
N ASP A 259 8.48 16.68 1.98
CA ASP A 259 8.21 16.86 3.41
C ASP A 259 7.05 15.96 3.87
N ALA A 260 6.02 15.80 3.04
CA ALA A 260 4.94 14.84 3.28
C ALA A 260 5.47 13.40 3.36
N ALA A 261 6.34 12.98 2.43
CA ALA A 261 6.96 11.66 2.44
C ALA A 261 7.79 11.42 3.72
N SER A 262 8.60 12.40 4.13
CA SER A 262 9.41 12.30 5.35
C SER A 262 8.55 12.21 6.61
N ASN A 263 7.46 12.97 6.69
CA ASN A 263 6.50 12.89 7.80
C ASN A 263 5.75 11.54 7.81
N CYS A 264 5.39 11.02 6.64
CA CYS A 264 4.80 9.69 6.51
C CYS A 264 5.75 8.62 7.10
N LEU A 265 7.03 8.65 6.72
CA LEU A 265 8.06 7.75 7.26
C LEU A 265 8.24 7.91 8.77
N ALA A 266 8.25 9.14 9.28
CA ALA A 266 8.39 9.41 10.70
C ALA A 266 7.29 8.73 11.52
N ILE A 267 6.06 8.62 11.00
CA ILE A 267 4.96 7.91 11.67
C ILE A 267 5.27 6.41 11.77
N PHE A 268 5.69 5.78 10.68
CA PHE A 268 6.06 4.36 10.68
C PHE A 268 7.26 4.08 11.60
N LEU A 269 8.22 4.99 11.66
CA LEU A 269 9.48 4.80 12.39
C LEU A 269 9.39 5.12 13.87
N ASN A 270 8.56 6.11 14.27
CA ASN A 270 8.58 6.66 15.62
C ASN A 270 7.40 6.21 16.49
N SER A 271 6.29 5.72 15.92
CA SER A 271 5.19 5.16 16.73
C SER A 271 5.44 3.70 17.09
N SER A 272 5.51 3.39 18.38
CA SER A 272 5.62 2.03 18.90
C SER A 272 4.43 1.15 18.46
N GLU A 273 3.23 1.71 18.50
CA GLU A 273 1.97 1.04 18.20
C GLU A 273 1.90 0.69 16.72
N TYR A 274 2.29 1.63 15.85
CA TYR A 274 2.33 1.39 14.40
C TYR A 274 3.38 0.34 14.06
N ARG A 275 4.60 0.45 14.60
CA ARG A 275 5.66 -0.55 14.37
C ARG A 275 5.20 -1.95 14.78
N ALA A 276 4.57 -2.07 15.95
CA ALA A 276 4.02 -3.34 16.43
C ALA A 276 2.91 -3.88 15.52
N ALA A 277 2.09 -2.99 14.95
CA ALA A 277 1.00 -3.37 14.06
C ALA A 277 1.47 -3.71 12.63
N LEU A 278 2.62 -3.19 12.18
CA LEU A 278 3.08 -3.30 10.79
C LEU A 278 3.28 -4.75 10.33
N ARG A 279 3.61 -5.68 11.23
CA ARG A 279 3.68 -7.11 10.94
C ARG A 279 2.35 -7.74 10.51
N TYR A 280 1.23 -7.09 10.84
CA TYR A 280 -0.11 -7.50 10.45
C TYR A 280 -0.67 -6.62 9.33
N ALA A 281 0.13 -5.73 8.77
CA ALA A 281 -0.34 -4.78 7.78
C ALA A 281 -0.83 -5.48 6.51
N VAL A 282 -1.84 -4.87 5.89
CA VAL A 282 -2.26 -5.22 4.53
C VAL A 282 -1.22 -4.71 3.53
N HIS A 283 -1.27 -5.26 2.31
CA HIS A 283 -0.35 -4.92 1.23
C HIS A 283 -0.19 -3.41 1.00
N ASP A 284 -1.31 -2.69 1.01
CA ASP A 284 -1.37 -1.25 0.72
C ASP A 284 -0.58 -0.38 1.73
N SER A 285 -0.58 -0.73 3.02
CA SER A 285 0.23 -0.01 4.01
C SER A 285 1.73 -0.17 3.78
N LEU A 286 2.16 -1.35 3.30
CA LEU A 286 3.58 -1.61 2.99
C LEU A 286 4.01 -0.84 1.74
N VAL A 287 3.15 -0.80 0.71
CA VAL A 287 3.34 0.01 -0.50
C VAL A 287 3.47 1.49 -0.15
N THR A 288 2.60 2.01 0.71
CA THR A 288 2.62 3.40 1.17
C THR A 288 3.95 3.78 1.81
N ALA A 289 4.44 2.97 2.75
CA ALA A 289 5.71 3.20 3.42
C ALA A 289 6.88 3.15 2.42
N ALA A 290 6.94 2.10 1.62
CA ALA A 290 8.02 1.87 0.65
C ALA A 290 8.06 2.95 -0.44
N PHE A 291 6.91 3.37 -0.96
CA PHE A 291 6.82 4.41 -1.97
C PHE A 291 7.31 5.75 -1.44
N SER A 292 6.92 6.10 -0.21
CA SER A 292 7.38 7.32 0.45
C SER A 292 8.90 7.33 0.61
N GLY A 293 9.51 6.20 1.00
CA GLY A 293 10.97 6.07 1.10
C GLY A 293 11.66 6.18 -0.26
N LEU A 294 11.10 5.53 -1.29
CA LEU A 294 11.62 5.59 -2.65
C LEU A 294 11.57 7.02 -3.21
N PHE A 295 10.48 7.73 -2.99
CA PHE A 295 10.32 9.13 -3.42
C PHE A 295 11.40 10.02 -2.81
N LEU A 296 11.70 9.86 -1.51
CA LEU A 296 12.77 10.61 -0.84
C LEU A 296 14.14 10.36 -1.47
N LEU A 297 14.47 9.10 -1.80
CA LEU A 297 15.74 8.76 -2.45
C LEU A 297 15.84 9.38 -3.86
N LYS A 298 14.75 9.38 -4.62
CA LYS A 298 14.71 10.03 -5.94
C LYS A 298 14.80 11.56 -5.83
N MET A 299 14.18 12.18 -4.83
CA MET A 299 14.35 13.62 -4.53
C MET A 299 15.80 13.94 -4.20
N ALA A 300 16.43 13.15 -3.33
CA ALA A 300 17.85 13.25 -2.99
C ALA A 300 18.76 13.11 -4.22
N ASN A 301 18.41 12.23 -5.15
CA ASN A 301 19.11 12.07 -6.43
C ASN A 301 18.99 13.29 -7.37
N LEU A 302 17.83 13.94 -7.39
CA LEU A 302 17.57 15.11 -8.25
C LEU A 302 18.14 16.41 -7.67
N PHE A 303 18.11 16.57 -6.35
CA PHE A 303 18.50 17.79 -5.65
C PHE A 303 19.61 17.55 -4.61
N PRO A 304 20.76 16.95 -5.00
CA PRO A 304 21.77 16.49 -4.04
C PRO A 304 22.47 17.62 -3.28
N THR A 305 22.47 18.83 -3.83
CA THR A 305 23.08 20.02 -3.22
C THR A 305 22.14 20.79 -2.29
N GLU A 306 20.84 20.48 -2.31
CA GLU A 306 19.80 21.25 -1.60
C GLU A 306 19.11 20.44 -0.50
N LEU A 307 19.27 19.12 -0.54
CA LEU A 307 18.68 18.21 0.43
C LEU A 307 19.75 17.63 1.36
N ASP A 308 19.36 17.40 2.61
CA ASP A 308 20.20 16.66 3.55
C ASP A 308 20.20 15.16 3.18
N LEU A 309 21.20 14.79 2.40
CA LEU A 309 21.40 13.42 1.96
C LEU A 309 21.65 12.45 3.12
N GLY A 310 22.32 12.91 4.18
CA GLY A 310 22.58 12.10 5.37
C GLY A 310 21.28 11.76 6.10
N ALA A 311 20.43 12.76 6.34
CA ALA A 311 19.14 12.55 6.99
C ALA A 311 18.21 11.65 6.16
N ILE A 312 18.10 11.88 4.84
CA ILE A 312 17.25 11.07 3.96
C ILE A 312 17.73 9.63 3.92
N THR A 313 19.03 9.39 3.68
CA THR A 313 19.56 8.04 3.59
C THR A 313 19.41 7.28 4.91
N ALA A 314 19.68 7.93 6.05
CA ALA A 314 19.47 7.32 7.37
C ALA A 314 17.99 6.98 7.63
N GLN A 315 17.05 7.89 7.28
CA GLN A 315 15.62 7.65 7.47
C GLN A 315 15.12 6.47 6.62
N VAL A 316 15.55 6.38 5.36
CA VAL A 316 15.15 5.30 4.45
C VAL A 316 15.83 3.97 4.81
N GLU A 317 17.06 4.00 5.31
CA GLU A 317 17.75 2.80 5.82
C GLU A 317 17.04 2.21 7.04
N GLN A 318 16.60 3.05 7.98
CA GLN A 318 15.77 2.61 9.11
C GLN A 318 14.43 2.00 8.65
N LEU A 319 13.81 2.60 7.62
CA LEU A 319 12.58 2.05 7.05
C LEU A 319 12.83 0.69 6.40
N ALA A 320 13.90 0.55 5.61
CA ALA A 320 14.25 -0.71 4.97
C ALA A 320 14.50 -1.81 6.01
N GLN A 321 15.14 -1.47 7.13
CA GLN A 321 15.31 -2.41 8.25
C GLN A 321 13.95 -2.78 8.88
N LEU A 322 13.10 -1.79 9.19
CA LEU A 322 11.77 -2.04 9.74
C LEU A 322 10.92 -2.95 8.85
N LEU A 323 10.96 -2.74 7.53
CA LEU A 323 10.25 -3.58 6.55
C LEU A 323 10.82 -5.01 6.54
N SER A 324 12.14 -5.17 6.67
CA SER A 324 12.77 -6.48 6.76
C SER A 324 12.37 -7.22 8.05
N ASP A 325 12.31 -6.51 9.18
CA ASP A 325 11.89 -7.07 10.48
C ASP A 325 10.45 -7.61 10.45
N VAL A 326 9.58 -7.06 9.60
CA VAL A 326 8.19 -7.50 9.43
C VAL A 326 7.98 -8.41 8.21
N ALA A 327 9.06 -8.95 7.66
CA ALA A 327 9.05 -9.85 6.51
C ALA A 327 8.45 -9.26 5.22
N ALA A 328 8.63 -7.95 5.02
CA ALA A 328 8.22 -7.22 3.84
C ALA A 328 9.42 -7.05 2.86
N GLU A 329 10.17 -8.14 2.63
CA GLU A 329 11.50 -8.10 2.01
C GLU A 329 11.48 -7.59 0.55
N ARG A 330 10.37 -7.76 -0.17
CA ARG A 330 10.14 -7.16 -1.50
C ARG A 330 10.39 -5.65 -1.49
N TYR A 331 9.90 -4.98 -0.46
CA TYR A 331 9.99 -3.53 -0.31
C TYR A 331 11.32 -3.11 0.29
N ALA A 332 11.79 -3.82 1.32
CA ALA A 332 13.08 -3.58 1.94
C ALA A 332 14.22 -3.66 0.91
N LEU A 333 14.26 -4.74 0.11
CA LEU A 333 15.28 -4.94 -0.93
C LEU A 333 15.23 -3.83 -1.99
N THR A 334 14.03 -3.41 -2.41
CA THR A 334 13.87 -2.31 -3.37
C THR A 334 14.51 -1.02 -2.83
N LEU A 335 14.27 -0.68 -1.56
CA LEU A 335 14.87 0.49 -0.93
C LEU A 335 16.39 0.36 -0.78
N ARG A 336 16.90 -0.83 -0.41
CA ARG A 336 18.35 -1.08 -0.26
C ARG A 336 19.09 -0.95 -1.59
N ILE A 337 18.54 -1.45 -2.70
CA ILE A 337 19.08 -1.25 -4.05
C ILE A 337 19.18 0.25 -4.38
N MET A 338 18.10 1.00 -4.12
CA MET A 338 18.05 2.43 -4.40
C MET A 338 18.99 3.25 -3.53
N LEU A 339 19.17 2.86 -2.26
CA LEU A 339 20.17 3.43 -1.37
C LEU A 339 21.59 3.20 -1.89
N ALA A 340 21.91 1.97 -2.33
CA ALA A 340 23.22 1.64 -2.88
C ALA A 340 23.52 2.46 -4.15
N ASN A 341 22.54 2.61 -5.05
CA ASN A 341 22.65 3.49 -6.23
C ASN A 341 22.98 4.94 -5.86
N LEU A 342 22.21 5.52 -4.93
CA LEU A 342 22.42 6.90 -4.51
C LEU A 342 23.79 7.09 -3.86
N ARG A 343 24.21 6.16 -2.99
CA ARG A 343 25.52 6.20 -2.32
C ARG A 343 26.68 6.17 -3.32
N ARG A 344 26.64 5.24 -4.28
CA ARG A 344 27.64 5.14 -5.36
C ARG A 344 27.71 6.43 -6.18
N LYS A 345 26.56 6.97 -6.59
CA LYS A 345 26.49 8.18 -7.42
C LYS A 345 27.04 9.44 -6.73
N VAL A 346 26.77 9.60 -5.43
CA VAL A 346 27.20 10.77 -4.66
C VAL A 346 28.59 10.57 -4.04
N GLY A 347 29.19 9.39 -4.18
CA GLY A 347 30.48 9.07 -3.55
C GLY A 347 30.39 8.98 -2.03
N MET A 348 29.21 8.69 -1.48
CA MET A 348 29.05 8.39 -0.05
C MET A 348 29.62 7.00 0.21
N GLY A 349 30.56 6.89 1.16
CA GLY A 349 31.06 5.58 1.60
C GLY A 349 29.93 4.71 2.16
N ASN A 350 30.09 3.38 2.10
CA ASN A 350 29.15 2.47 2.74
C ASN A 350 29.06 2.82 4.23
N ALA A 351 27.85 3.13 4.71
CA ALA A 351 27.63 3.36 6.12
C ALA A 351 28.04 2.10 6.90
N ALA A 352 28.81 2.29 7.99
CA ALA A 352 29.20 1.20 8.88
C ALA A 352 27.93 0.46 9.35
N SER A 353 27.98 -0.86 9.18
CA SER A 353 26.90 -1.81 9.35
C SER A 353 26.16 -1.66 10.68
N LEU A 354 24.84 -1.37 10.60
CA LEU A 354 23.90 -1.93 11.59
C LEU A 354 24.10 -3.46 11.61
N PRO A 355 23.89 -4.15 12.74
CA PRO A 355 24.02 -5.61 12.78
C PRO A 355 23.04 -6.23 11.78
N THR A 356 23.55 -6.58 10.61
CA THR A 356 22.76 -7.14 9.52
C THR A 356 22.62 -8.65 9.77
N PRO A 357 21.39 -9.18 9.74
CA PRO A 357 21.18 -10.60 9.97
C PRO A 357 21.92 -11.43 8.90
N THR A 358 22.60 -12.49 9.32
CA THR A 358 23.16 -13.53 8.44
C THR A 358 22.01 -14.34 7.85
N MET A 359 21.27 -13.76 6.90
CA MET A 359 20.21 -14.43 6.19
C MET A 359 20.55 -14.55 4.70
N PRO A 360 20.18 -15.67 4.05
CA PRO A 360 20.20 -15.74 2.60
C PRO A 360 19.35 -14.61 1.99
N PRO A 361 19.70 -14.14 0.78
CA PRO A 361 18.80 -13.31 0.01
C PRO A 361 17.42 -13.98 -0.10
N PRO A 362 16.34 -13.18 -0.16
CA PRO A 362 15.00 -13.75 -0.29
C PRO A 362 14.87 -14.57 -1.58
N ALA A 363 14.10 -15.67 -1.53
CA ALA A 363 13.97 -16.63 -2.63
C ALA A 363 13.57 -15.98 -3.98
N PHE A 364 12.71 -14.95 -3.95
CA PHE A 364 12.30 -14.24 -5.17
C PHE A 364 13.46 -13.48 -5.86
N ALA A 365 14.54 -13.20 -5.14
CA ALA A 365 15.72 -12.52 -5.65
C ALA A 365 16.82 -13.48 -6.13
N GLU A 366 16.65 -14.81 -5.98
CA GLU A 366 17.65 -15.81 -6.43
C GLU A 366 17.98 -15.66 -7.92
N ASN A 367 16.97 -15.38 -8.75
CA ASN A 367 17.16 -15.16 -10.19
C ASN A 367 17.94 -13.88 -10.53
N MET A 368 18.12 -12.97 -9.57
CA MET A 368 18.91 -11.75 -9.75
C MET A 368 20.39 -11.96 -9.41
N ILE A 369 20.73 -13.09 -8.79
CA ILE A 369 22.07 -13.41 -8.32
C ILE A 369 22.84 -14.12 -9.44
N VAL A 370 24.00 -13.57 -9.79
CA VAL A 370 24.91 -14.12 -10.79
C VAL A 370 26.27 -14.42 -10.17
N SER A 371 27.04 -15.30 -10.81
CA SER A 371 28.42 -15.58 -10.39
C SER A 371 29.27 -14.30 -10.41
N PRO A 372 30.14 -14.07 -9.39
CA PRO A 372 30.97 -12.87 -9.31
C PRO A 372 32.01 -12.77 -10.43
N THR A 373 32.23 -13.84 -11.19
CA THR A 373 33.10 -13.90 -12.36
C THR A 373 32.48 -13.32 -13.63
N PHE A 374 31.18 -13.01 -13.63
CA PHE A 374 30.48 -12.43 -14.77
C PHE A 374 30.41 -10.90 -14.61
N ALA A 375 31.34 -10.18 -15.25
CA ALA A 375 31.30 -8.73 -15.37
C ALA A 375 31.22 -8.36 -16.86
N ASP A 376 30.06 -7.91 -17.31
CA ASP A 376 29.92 -7.28 -18.62
C ASP A 376 30.45 -5.84 -18.52
N PRO A 377 31.57 -5.49 -19.19
CA PRO A 377 32.14 -4.14 -19.12
C PRO A 377 31.23 -3.06 -19.73
N ALA A 378 30.17 -3.43 -20.46
CA ALA A 378 29.17 -2.49 -20.96
C ALA A 378 28.09 -2.12 -19.91
N MET A 379 28.07 -2.78 -18.75
CA MET A 379 27.06 -2.59 -17.71
C MET A 379 27.66 -1.97 -16.42
N PRO A 380 26.84 -1.30 -15.58
CA PRO A 380 27.27 -0.85 -14.27
C PRO A 380 27.82 -2.02 -13.42
N PRO A 381 28.73 -1.75 -12.46
CA PRO A 381 29.26 -2.79 -11.60
C PRO A 381 28.11 -3.45 -10.79
N PRO A 382 28.11 -4.78 -10.64
CA PRO A 382 27.07 -5.48 -9.89
C PRO A 382 27.09 -5.10 -8.41
N PHE A 383 25.96 -5.29 -7.72
CA PHE A 383 25.88 -5.01 -6.28
C PHE A 383 26.41 -6.20 -5.49
N THR A 384 27.26 -5.91 -4.51
CA THR A 384 27.62 -6.93 -3.52
C THR A 384 26.45 -7.13 -2.57
N MET A 385 26.36 -8.34 -1.99
CA MET A 385 25.33 -8.62 -0.99
C MET A 385 25.48 -7.72 0.24
N GLU A 386 26.71 -7.36 0.60
CA GLU A 386 27.01 -6.44 1.70
C GLU A 386 26.47 -5.03 1.43
N GLU A 387 26.61 -4.49 0.20
CA GLU A 387 26.03 -3.20 -0.18
C GLU A 387 24.50 -3.22 -0.09
N LEU A 388 23.88 -4.38 -0.32
CA LEU A 388 22.44 -4.59 -0.18
C LEU A 388 22.02 -4.98 1.24
N GLY A 389 22.91 -4.87 2.23
CA GLY A 389 22.60 -5.10 3.63
C GLY A 389 22.46 -6.57 4.03
N PHE A 390 23.05 -7.50 3.28
CA PHE A 390 23.09 -8.92 3.62
C PHE A 390 24.50 -9.37 3.98
N VAL A 391 24.64 -10.12 5.08
CA VAL A 391 25.88 -10.82 5.40
C VAL A 391 25.82 -12.20 4.73
N TRP A 392 26.30 -12.26 3.50
CA TRP A 392 26.32 -13.46 2.66
C TRP A 392 27.74 -13.67 2.11
N PRO A 393 28.26 -14.92 2.06
CA PRO A 393 29.61 -15.16 1.55
C PRO A 393 29.80 -14.55 0.16
N ALA A 394 30.78 -13.65 0.01
CA ALA A 394 30.99 -12.86 -1.20
C ALA A 394 31.29 -13.72 -2.46
N ASP A 395 31.75 -14.95 -2.25
CA ASP A 395 32.02 -15.96 -3.28
C ASP A 395 30.75 -16.61 -3.84
N ARG A 396 29.59 -16.43 -3.20
CA ARG A 396 28.32 -17.09 -3.59
C ARG A 396 27.46 -16.32 -4.58
N GLY A 397 27.80 -15.07 -4.93
CA GLY A 397 27.10 -14.33 -5.97
C GLY A 397 26.96 -12.83 -5.72
N VAL A 398 26.68 -12.11 -6.80
CA VAL A 398 26.42 -10.66 -6.84
C VAL A 398 25.09 -10.39 -7.54
N VAL A 399 24.45 -9.27 -7.25
CA VAL A 399 23.19 -8.90 -7.91
C VAL A 399 23.49 -8.18 -9.22
N SER A 400 23.04 -8.77 -10.33
CA SER A 400 23.22 -8.19 -11.66
C SER A 400 22.30 -6.99 -11.86
N PRO A 401 22.81 -5.83 -12.31
CA PRO A 401 21.98 -4.66 -12.62
C PRO A 401 20.96 -4.92 -13.73
N ALA A 402 21.23 -5.88 -14.62
CA ALA A 402 20.31 -6.29 -15.69
C ALA A 402 19.05 -6.98 -15.15
N ALA A 403 19.11 -7.57 -13.95
CA ALA A 403 17.98 -8.22 -13.31
C ALA A 403 17.11 -7.25 -12.48
N ILE A 404 17.54 -5.98 -12.35
CA ILE A 404 16.79 -4.93 -11.64
C ILE A 404 15.72 -4.37 -12.59
N PRO A 405 14.45 -4.24 -12.17
CA PRO A 405 13.40 -3.61 -12.95
C PRO A 405 13.82 -2.24 -13.48
N VAL A 406 13.43 -1.91 -14.72
CA VAL A 406 13.81 -0.67 -15.42
C VAL A 406 13.55 0.59 -14.57
N TRP A 407 12.46 0.62 -13.81
CA TRP A 407 12.12 1.75 -12.95
C TRP A 407 13.11 2.01 -11.79
N LEU A 408 13.84 0.96 -11.38
CA LEU A 408 14.84 1.00 -10.31
C LEU A 408 16.28 1.13 -10.85
N GLN A 409 16.44 1.09 -12.17
CA GLN A 409 17.73 1.33 -12.82
C GLN A 409 18.06 2.83 -12.84
N GLU A 410 19.34 3.16 -12.94
CA GLU A 410 19.85 4.54 -12.85
C GLU A 410 19.18 5.52 -13.82
N GLN A 411 18.79 5.04 -15.00
CA GLN A 411 18.17 5.83 -16.07
C GLN A 411 16.75 6.31 -15.72
N SER A 412 16.07 5.67 -14.76
CA SER A 412 14.70 5.98 -14.34
C SER A 412 14.63 6.73 -13.00
N LEU A 413 15.79 7.14 -12.46
CA LEU A 413 15.89 7.80 -11.16
C LEU A 413 15.41 9.26 -11.16
N THR A 414 15.23 9.84 -12.33
CA THR A 414 14.75 11.22 -12.47
C THR A 414 13.23 11.31 -12.48
N ASP A 415 12.48 10.22 -12.67
CA ASP A 415 11.01 10.28 -12.65
C ASP A 415 10.45 10.01 -11.23
N LEU A 416 9.84 11.02 -10.63
CA LEU A 416 9.16 10.96 -9.33
C LEU A 416 7.64 10.71 -9.46
N GLY A 417 7.14 10.56 -10.69
CA GLY A 417 5.74 10.30 -10.96
C GLY A 417 5.30 8.90 -10.52
N LEU A 418 3.99 8.70 -10.42
CA LEU A 418 3.41 7.37 -10.34
C LEU A 418 3.47 6.73 -11.75
N PRO A 419 3.96 5.50 -11.90
CA PRO A 419 3.90 4.81 -13.19
C PRO A 419 2.45 4.55 -13.58
N VAL A 420 2.24 4.17 -14.84
CA VAL A 420 0.90 3.93 -15.39
C VAL A 420 0.14 2.86 -14.61
N ASN A 421 0.84 1.82 -14.13
CA ASN A 421 0.31 0.75 -13.29
C ASN A 421 0.33 1.08 -11.77
N GLY A 422 0.46 2.35 -11.40
CA GLY A 422 0.35 2.82 -10.01
C GLY A 422 1.54 2.49 -9.10
N SER A 423 1.47 2.90 -7.83
CA SER A 423 2.60 2.82 -6.89
C SER A 423 3.11 1.40 -6.64
N ASP A 424 2.27 0.37 -6.74
CA ASP A 424 2.69 -1.02 -6.52
C ASP A 424 3.52 -1.60 -7.70
N GLY A 425 3.33 -1.08 -8.91
CA GLY A 425 4.03 -1.53 -10.11
C GLY A 425 5.53 -1.24 -10.12
N ILE A 426 6.01 -0.45 -9.15
CA ILE A 426 7.41 -0.04 -9.02
C ILE A 426 8.27 -1.12 -8.33
N PHE A 427 7.66 -1.95 -7.48
CA PHE A 427 8.40 -2.87 -6.62
C PHE A 427 8.65 -4.21 -7.31
N LEU A 428 9.80 -4.84 -6.99
CA LEU A 428 10.22 -6.15 -7.50
C LEU A 428 9.09 -7.17 -7.50
N GLN A 429 8.74 -7.78 -8.64
CA GLN A 429 7.66 -8.77 -8.65
C GLN A 429 8.08 -10.05 -7.90
N MET A 430 7.19 -10.58 -7.05
CA MET A 430 7.39 -11.88 -6.41
C MET A 430 6.71 -12.98 -7.23
N GLY A 431 7.46 -13.68 -8.07
CA GLY A 431 7.02 -14.90 -8.75
C GLY A 431 7.00 -16.09 -7.79
N GLY A 432 6.01 -16.15 -6.90
CA GLY A 432 6.03 -17.03 -5.71
C GLY A 432 7.22 -16.74 -4.76
N PRO A 433 7.22 -17.17 -3.48
CA PRO A 433 6.24 -17.96 -2.74
C PRO A 433 5.79 -17.25 -1.42
N ASN A 434 4.90 -16.25 -1.36
CA ASN A 434 3.47 -16.37 -1.67
C ASN A 434 2.80 -14.98 -1.51
N GLY A 435 3.09 -14.06 -2.41
CA GLY A 435 2.28 -12.85 -2.64
C GLY A 435 0.89 -13.13 -3.26
N TRP A 436 0.49 -14.40 -3.29
CA TRP A 436 -0.75 -14.96 -3.83
C TRP A 436 -1.09 -14.63 -5.27
N MET A 437 -0.17 -15.08 -6.14
CA MET A 437 -0.47 -15.64 -7.46
C MET A 437 -0.63 -17.17 -7.37
N GLY A 438 -1.34 -17.78 -8.33
CA GLY A 438 -1.30 -19.23 -8.54
C GLY A 438 -0.05 -19.65 -9.34
N ASP A 439 0.17 -20.95 -9.55
CA ASP A 439 1.31 -21.53 -10.30
C ASP A 439 1.33 -21.19 -11.81
N PHE A 440 0.75 -20.06 -12.22
CA PHE A 440 0.70 -19.63 -13.61
C PHE A 440 1.93 -18.80 -13.95
N PRO A 441 2.54 -19.01 -15.13
CA PRO A 441 3.61 -18.15 -15.61
C PRO A 441 3.13 -16.70 -15.69
N VAL A 442 4.03 -15.76 -15.40
CA VAL A 442 3.78 -14.32 -15.55
C VAL A 442 3.33 -14.06 -16.98
N MET A 443 2.04 -13.78 -17.17
CA MET A 443 1.53 -13.37 -18.47
C MET A 443 2.17 -12.03 -18.83
N PRO A 444 2.54 -11.78 -20.10
CA PRO A 444 2.97 -10.46 -20.52
C PRO A 444 1.93 -9.43 -20.08
N GLU A 445 2.38 -8.32 -19.47
CA GLU A 445 1.48 -7.19 -19.20
C GLU A 445 0.76 -6.85 -20.52
N ALA A 446 -0.56 -6.67 -20.50
CA ALA A 446 -1.27 -6.22 -21.68
C ALA A 446 -0.97 -4.72 -21.83
N TRP A 447 -0.21 -4.37 -22.87
CA TRP A 447 0.25 -3.02 -23.19
C TRP A 447 -0.88 -2.21 -23.82
#